data_AF-A0A380E5Y6-F1
#
_entry.id   AF-A0A380E5Y6-F1
#
_cell.length_a   1.000
_cell.length_b   1.000
_cell.length_c   1.000
_cell.angle_alpha   90.00
_cell.angle_beta   90.00
_cell.angle_gamma   90.00
#
_symmetry.space_group_name_H-M   'P 1'
#
loop_
_entity.id
_entity.type
_entity.pdbx_description
1 polymer ?
#
loop_
_entity_poly.entity_id
_entity_poly.type
_entity_poly.pdbx_seq_one_letter_code
_entity_poly.pdbx_strand_id
1 'polypeptide(L)'
;MLKIISGLIIVVFFTLYTHSGFVSGGKLFESAFGLDYHFGLILVAFIVIFYTFFGGYLAVSITDFFQGVIMLIAMVMVPIVAMMNLNGWGTFHDVAAMKLQI
;
A
#
# COMPACT_ATOMS: atom_id res chain seq x y z
N MET A 1 -4.47 -30.87 -10.46
CA MET A 1 -4.70 -30.65 -9.01
C MET A 1 -3.85 -29.51 -8.47
N LEU A 2 -2.51 -29.56 -8.53
CA LEU A 2 -1.64 -28.48 -8.01
C LEU A 2 -1.95 -27.08 -8.59
N LYS A 3 -2.12 -26.96 -9.91
CA LYS A 3 -2.44 -25.66 -10.56
C LYS A 3 -3.77 -25.04 -10.08
N ILE A 4 -4.75 -25.87 -9.74
CA ILE A 4 -6.07 -25.42 -9.28
C ILE A 4 -5.99 -24.97 -7.83
N ILE A 5 -5.31 -25.76 -6.98
CA ILE A 5 -5.09 -25.43 -5.57
C ILE A 5 -4.23 -24.16 -5.45
N SER A 6 -3.12 -24.08 -6.19
CA SER A 6 -2.27 -22.89 -6.25
C SER A 6 -3.03 -21.67 -6.80
N GLY A 7 -3.82 -21.83 -7.87
CA GLY A 7 -4.63 -20.74 -8.41
C GLY A 7 -5.66 -20.22 -7.41
N LEU A 8 -6.32 -21.11 -6.67
CA LEU A 8 -7.27 -20.74 -5.62
C LEU A 8 -6.59 -19.96 -4.49
N ILE A 9 -5.44 -20.44 -4.02
CA ILE A 9 -4.65 -19.74 -2.99
C ILE A 9 -4.23 -18.36 -3.49
N ILE A 10 -3.68 -18.27 -4.70
CA ILE A 10 -3.25 -16.98 -5.28
C ILE A 10 -4.43 -16.01 -5.32
N VAL A 11 -5.59 -16.42 -5.84
CA VAL A 11 -6.76 -15.52 -5.93
C VAL A 11 -7.22 -15.02 -4.56
N VAL A 12 -7.28 -15.89 -3.55
CA VAL A 12 -7.70 -15.49 -2.20
C VAL A 12 -6.72 -14.48 -1.60
N PHE A 13 -5.42 -14.78 -1.62
CA PHE A 13 -4.40 -13.88 -1.06
C PHE A 13 -4.28 -12.57 -1.86
N PHE A 14 -4.38 -12.63 -3.18
CA PHE A 14 -4.30 -11.45 -4.04
C PHE A 14 -5.51 -10.53 -3.87
N THR A 15 -6.69 -11.10 -3.59
CA THR A 15 -7.90 -10.31 -3.26
C THR A 15 -7.72 -9.57 -1.94
N LEU A 16 -7.23 -10.24 -0.89
CA LEU A 16 -6.96 -9.61 0.40
C LEU A 16 -5.86 -8.53 0.30
N TYR A 17 -4.81 -8.80 -0.46
CA TYR A 17 -3.74 -7.84 -0.76
C TYR A 17 -4.29 -6.59 -1.45
N THR A 18 -5.09 -6.78 -2.51
CA THR A 18 -5.70 -5.68 -3.26
C THR A 18 -6.65 -4.87 -2.38
N HIS A 19 -7.47 -5.54 -1.56
CA HIS A 19 -8.36 -4.89 -0.60
C HIS A 19 -7.59 -4.01 0.41
N SER A 20 -6.49 -4.53 0.97
CA SER A 20 -5.60 -3.78 1.86
C SER A 20 -5.06 -2.50 1.20
N GLY A 21 -4.70 -2.56 -0.08
CA GLY A 21 -4.25 -1.40 -0.85
C GLY A 21 -5.31 -0.29 -0.94
N PHE A 22 -6.56 -0.65 -1.26
CA PHE A 22 -7.67 0.31 -1.33
C PHE A 22 -8.02 0.91 0.04
N VAL A 23 -8.04 0.10 1.09
CA VAL A 23 -8.29 0.56 2.48
C VAL A 23 -7.18 1.50 2.96
N SER A 24 -5.92 1.18 2.66
CA SER A 24 -4.77 2.06 2.95
C SER A 24 -4.89 3.39 2.21
N GLY A 25 -5.28 3.37 0.93
CA GLY A 25 -5.56 4.58 0.16
C GLY A 25 -6.65 5.45 0.78
N GLY A 26 -7.77 4.87 1.21
CA GLY A 26 -8.84 5.59 1.90
C GLY A 26 -8.37 6.25 3.20
N LYS A 27 -7.62 5.52 4.04
CA LYS A 27 -7.04 6.05 5.28
C LYS A 27 -6.00 7.14 5.04
N LEU A 28 -5.23 7.02 3.96
CA LEU A 28 -4.25 8.04 3.57
C LEU A 28 -4.97 9.32 3.16
N PHE A 29 -6.08 9.22 2.40
CA PHE A 29 -6.91 10.38 2.07
C PHE A 29 -7.55 11.02 3.30
N GLU A 30 -8.05 10.22 4.23
CA GLU A 30 -8.58 10.68 5.51
C GLU A 30 -7.52 11.41 6.34
N SER A 31 -6.33 10.82 6.50
CA SER A 31 -5.27 11.36 7.36
C SER A 31 -4.52 12.53 6.74
N ALA A 32 -4.34 12.55 5.41
CA ALA A 32 -3.57 13.58 4.71
C ALA A 32 -4.41 14.78 4.26
N PHE A 33 -5.67 14.55 3.85
CA PHE A 33 -6.55 15.59 3.31
C PHE A 33 -7.77 15.89 4.21
N GLY A 34 -7.99 15.13 5.29
CA GLY A 34 -9.14 15.33 6.19
C GLY A 34 -10.49 15.00 5.57
N LEU A 35 -10.51 14.24 4.45
CA LEU A 35 -11.73 13.83 3.76
C LEU A 35 -12.31 12.56 4.39
N ASP A 36 -13.62 12.35 4.25
CA ASP A 36 -14.26 11.14 4.76
C ASP A 36 -13.64 9.87 4.14
N TYR A 37 -13.37 8.87 4.97
CA TYR A 37 -12.80 7.58 4.56
C TYR A 37 -13.53 6.94 3.38
N HIS A 38 -14.88 6.96 3.39
CA HIS A 38 -15.67 6.34 2.33
C HIS A 38 -15.51 7.09 1.02
N PHE A 39 -15.48 8.42 1.07
CA PHE A 39 -15.26 9.24 -0.11
C PHE A 39 -13.84 9.03 -0.68
N GLY A 40 -12.81 9.01 0.17
CA GLY A 40 -11.43 8.75 -0.23
C GLY A 40 -11.26 7.35 -0.85
N LEU A 41 -11.86 6.33 -0.25
CA LEU A 41 -11.82 4.96 -0.75
C LEU A 41 -12.49 4.84 -2.13
N ILE A 42 -13.68 5.43 -2.30
CA ILE A 42 -14.41 5.41 -3.59
C ILE A 42 -13.62 6.16 -4.66
N LEU A 43 -13.02 7.29 -4.33
CA LEU A 43 -12.21 8.08 -5.27
C LEU A 43 -10.99 7.28 -5.77
N VAL A 44 -10.24 6.65 -4.86
CA VAL A 44 -9.09 5.82 -5.20
C VAL A 44 -9.54 4.63 -6.05
N ALA A 45 -10.61 3.94 -5.66
CA ALA A 45 -11.18 2.84 -6.44
C ALA A 45 -11.56 3.25 -7.87
N PHE A 46 -12.20 4.42 -8.02
CA PHE A 46 -12.59 4.95 -9.31
C PHE A 46 -11.39 5.22 -10.22
N ILE A 47 -10.36 5.91 -9.70
CA ILE A 47 -9.13 6.21 -10.45
C ILE A 47 -8.46 4.90 -10.91
N VAL A 48 -8.35 3.92 -10.02
CA VAL A 48 -7.73 2.61 -10.30
C VAL A 48 -8.45 1.85 -11.40
N ILE A 49 -9.78 1.77 -11.32
CA ILE A 49 -10.59 1.12 -12.35
C ILE A 49 -10.40 1.86 -13.68
N PHE A 50 -10.43 3.19 -13.68
CA PHE A 50 -10.34 3.98 -14.90
C PHE A 50 -9.02 3.74 -15.64
N TYR A 51 -7.87 3.84 -14.95
CA TYR A 51 -6.58 3.65 -15.62
C TYR A 51 -6.32 2.18 -15.99
N THR A 52 -6.91 1.22 -15.25
CA THR A 52 -6.76 -0.21 -15.54
C THR A 52 -7.53 -0.61 -16.80
N PHE A 53 -8.75 -0.09 -16.98
CA PHE A 53 -9.59 -0.43 -18.13
C PHE A 53 -9.11 0.22 -19.43
N PHE A 54 -8.68 1.49 -19.38
CA PHE A 54 -8.32 2.25 -20.60
C PHE A 54 -6.87 2.09 -21.05
N GLY A 55 -6.00 1.58 -20.18
CA GLY A 55 -4.56 1.74 -20.34
C GLY A 55 -3.80 0.59 -21.03
N GLY A 56 -4.39 -0.62 -21.10
CA GLY A 56 -3.71 -1.80 -21.66
C GLY A 56 -2.37 -2.14 -20.96
N TYR A 57 -1.51 -2.92 -21.61
CA TYR A 57 -0.22 -3.35 -21.05
C TYR A 57 0.72 -2.18 -20.72
N LEU A 58 0.69 -1.12 -21.54
CA LEU A 58 1.57 0.04 -21.38
C LEU A 58 1.23 0.85 -20.13
N ALA A 59 -0.06 1.08 -19.84
CA ALA A 59 -0.43 1.78 -18.62
C ALA A 59 -0.10 0.96 -17.37
N VAL A 60 -0.35 -0.36 -17.40
CA VAL A 60 0.00 -1.25 -16.28
C VAL A 60 1.49 -1.20 -16.01
N SER A 61 2.33 -1.22 -17.05
CA SER A 61 3.78 -1.13 -16.92
C SER A 61 4.24 0.23 -16.35
N ILE A 62 3.61 1.33 -16.74
CA ILE A 62 3.94 2.66 -16.20
C ILE A 62 3.53 2.75 -14.72
N THR A 63 2.35 2.25 -14.35
CA THR A 63 1.90 2.27 -12.95
C THR A 63 2.78 1.39 -12.05
N ASP A 64 3.23 0.22 -12.55
CA ASP A 64 4.15 -0.66 -11.83
C ASP A 64 5.53 0.01 -11.64
N PHE A 65 6.02 0.72 -12.67
CA PHE A 65 7.25 1.50 -12.57
C PHE A 65 7.17 2.57 -11.48
N PHE A 66 6.11 3.39 -11.46
CA PHE A 66 5.94 4.39 -10.41
C PHE A 66 5.74 3.77 -9.03
N GLN A 67 5.01 2.66 -8.93
CA GLN A 67 4.84 1.94 -7.66
C GLN A 67 6.18 1.44 -7.13
N GLY A 68 7.03 0.86 -7.99
CA GLY A 68 8.37 0.43 -7.61
C GLY A 68 9.27 1.57 -7.13
N VAL A 69 9.24 2.72 -7.81
CA VAL A 69 10.00 3.92 -7.42
C VAL A 69 9.52 4.45 -6.07
N ILE A 70 8.20 4.60 -5.88
CA ILE A 70 7.63 5.08 -4.61
C ILE A 70 7.97 4.13 -3.46
N MET A 71 7.91 2.81 -3.67
CA MET A 71 8.28 1.81 -2.68
C MET A 71 9.77 1.91 -2.31
N LEU A 72 10.65 2.11 -3.28
CA LEU A 72 12.08 2.28 -3.03
C LEU A 72 12.38 3.55 -2.21
N ILE A 73 11.74 4.67 -2.54
CA ILE A 73 11.87 5.92 -1.79
C ILE A 73 11.32 5.74 -0.36
N ALA A 74 10.14 5.15 -0.22
CA ALA A 74 9.53 4.91 1.10
C ALA A 74 10.41 4.01 1.97
N MET A 75 11.02 2.96 1.40
CA MET A 75 11.93 2.06 2.11
C MET A 75 13.13 2.80 2.73
N VAL A 76 13.63 3.84 2.07
CA VAL A 76 14.76 4.65 2.59
C VAL A 76 14.27 5.78 3.50
N MET A 77 13.19 6.47 3.13
CA MET A 77 12.69 7.62 3.90
C MET A 77 12.07 7.23 5.24
N VAL A 78 11.28 6.16 5.29
CA VAL A 78 10.60 5.73 6.53
C VAL A 78 11.58 5.53 7.71
N PRO A 79 12.69 4.77 7.58
CA PRO A 79 13.63 4.61 8.69
C PRO A 79 14.36 5.91 9.04
N ILE A 80 14.69 6.77 8.07
CA ILE A 80 15.34 8.06 8.33
C ILE A 80 14.43 8.97 9.16
N VAL A 81 13.17 9.11 8.75
CA VAL A 81 12.18 9.95 9.46
C VAL A 81 11.88 9.38 10.83
N ALA A 82 11.83 8.04 10.98
CA ALA A 82 11.67 7.40 12.28
C ALA A 82 12.84 7.75 13.23
N MET A 83 14.08 7.68 12.76
CA MET A 83 15.27 8.03 13.55
C MET A 83 15.39 9.52 13.92
N MET A 84 14.78 10.41 13.13
CA MET A 84 14.78 11.86 13.42
C MET A 84 13.72 12.25 14.46
N ASN A 85 12.55 11.59 14.45
CA ASN A 85 11.45 11.91 15.38
C ASN A 85 11.61 11.24 16.74
N LEU A 86 12.28 10.09 16.79
CA LEU A 86 12.58 9.35 18.01
C LEU A 86 14.06 9.63 18.34
N ASN A 87 14.35 10.23 19.50
CA ASN A 87 15.65 10.77 19.90
C ASN A 87 16.79 9.71 19.94
N GLY A 88 17.25 9.22 18.78
CA GLY A 88 18.38 8.30 18.62
C GLY A 88 18.04 6.79 18.70
N TRP A 89 19.04 6.01 19.14
CA TRP A 89 19.12 4.54 19.09
C TRP A 89 17.98 3.79 19.83
N GLY A 90 17.15 4.47 20.62
CA GLY A 90 15.94 3.91 21.24
C GLY A 90 14.84 3.52 20.22
N THR A 91 14.88 4.11 19.03
CA THR A 91 13.95 3.85 17.91
C THR A 91 13.85 2.37 17.56
N PHE A 92 14.98 1.65 17.54
CA PHE A 92 14.96 0.22 17.20
C PHE A 92 14.26 -0.63 18.25
N HIS A 93 14.32 -0.21 19.52
CA HIS A 93 13.67 -0.92 20.63
C HIS A 93 12.16 -0.62 20.66
N ASP A 94 11.76 0.62 20.40
CA ASP A 94 10.35 1.03 20.36
C ASP A 94 9.63 0.52 19.09
N VAL A 95 10.28 0.54 17.92
CA VAL A 95 9.69 -0.02 16.68
C VAL A 95 9.60 -1.55 16.78
N ALA A 96 10.56 -2.22 17.42
CA ALA A 96 10.47 -3.65 17.70
C ALA A 96 9.34 -3.98 18.71
N ALA A 97 9.14 -3.13 19.72
CA ALA A 97 8.04 -3.27 20.68
C ALA A 97 6.66 -2.97 20.06
N MET A 98 6.57 -2.00 19.14
CA MET A 98 5.32 -1.66 18.44
C MET A 98 4.86 -2.79 17.50
N LYS A 99 5.82 -3.53 16.91
CA LYS A 99 5.54 -4.72 16.09
C LYS A 99 5.01 -5.92 16.89
N LEU A 100 5.09 -5.87 18.23
CA LEU A 100 4.54 -6.89 19.15
C LEU A 100 3.12 -6.57 19.65
N GLN A 101 2.55 -5.41 19.29
CA GLN A 101 1.19 -4.99 19.67
C GLN A 101 0.18 -5.01 18.51
N ILE A 102 0.59 -5.47 17.32
CA ILE A 102 -0.29 -5.83 16.19
C ILE A 102 -0.31 -7.34 16.09
#